data_AF-A0A261PZ41-F1
#
_entry.id   AF-A0A261PZ41-F1
#
_cell.length_a   1.000
_cell.length_b   1.000
_cell.length_c   1.000
_cell.angle_alpha   90.00
_cell.angle_beta   90.00
_cell.angle_gamma   90.00
#
_symmetry.space_group_name_H-M   'P 1'
#
loop_
_entity.id
_entity.type
_entity.pdbx_description
1 polymer ?
#
loop_
_entity_poly.entity_id
_entity_poly.type
_entity_poly.pdbx_seq_one_letter_code
_entity_poly.pdbx_strand_id
1 'polypeptide(L)'
;MNKPFTLNFGASDADGDQLRYSLETPYMGFTTDARPSPSIPAPSPYPLVSWGNAYGVNNQIPGNPALQINPNTGTLSVTPSQLGLFVFSVQVEEYRNGEKIGMVRRDFQLLVVDCPDNTLPDPIVFQTDSTKQLLKGEVCESGSFDLKTRQLPNASYQWQKDGRNIEGATSWQYQAQSPGTYRVVISSTTVCSASKESESVTLTLKPGPSASITANVPLPACATQQIILSTLTGNYSYRWQRDSVSLPETTSSITITRGGLYAVRVQSLDDACYYTPSQQIDIYDTPQARFQNLPPANRFCRDANVTLIAYDSTGYQFQWYRNGQLITGATQNRYVVQTSGTYSFQVKIGNCTAFSPDYTAELYPETPATFEAIPSICQSNVTKLTLQGTPAGGVFAGQGVISGTDQFDPSLAGVGSFPLTYTYINEQGCKTVVEQTATVSPAPRLNAGPDLGFVRGESVVIQTQSDDDLTFEWTPATGLSSTTIQSPTATPDQTTRYTVRATSAAGCQVEDDVLVTVWEALTIPNAITPNGDGTNDTWELPGIEFYPNADVRIFNRWGTEIFVSKGYGTTFDGTYKGTRLPPATYYYVIQPNNGRPTLKGTLTLVY
;
A
#
# COMPACT_ATOMS: atom_id res chain seq x y z
N MET A 1 29.39 66.87 -44.72
CA MET A 1 28.07 67.53 -44.86
C MET A 1 27.04 66.58 -45.50
N ASN A 2 25.72 66.84 -45.33
CA ASN A 2 24.61 66.16 -46.04
C ASN A 2 24.56 64.62 -45.95
N LYS A 3 25.22 64.04 -44.94
CA LYS A 3 25.11 62.62 -44.61
C LYS A 3 24.33 62.47 -43.30
N PRO A 4 23.40 61.51 -43.20
CA PRO A 4 22.68 61.25 -41.97
C PRO A 4 23.66 60.82 -40.88
N PHE A 5 23.50 61.40 -39.69
CA PHE A 5 24.24 61.09 -38.48
C PHE A 5 23.26 60.67 -37.39
N THR A 6 23.58 59.62 -36.65
CA THR A 6 22.82 59.15 -35.49
C THR A 6 23.75 58.85 -34.33
N LEU A 7 23.34 59.21 -33.11
CA LEU A 7 24.10 58.91 -31.89
C LEU A 7 23.14 58.51 -30.77
N ASN A 8 23.42 57.39 -30.10
CA ASN A 8 22.61 56.95 -28.98
C ASN A 8 22.93 57.77 -27.72
N PHE A 9 21.98 58.58 -27.28
CA PHE A 9 22.03 59.33 -26.01
C PHE A 9 21.08 58.74 -24.95
N GLY A 10 20.58 57.52 -25.16
CA GLY A 10 19.78 56.82 -24.16
C GLY A 10 20.54 56.68 -22.84
N ALA A 11 19.89 57.03 -21.74
CA ALA A 11 20.36 56.75 -20.40
C ALA A 11 19.90 55.36 -19.95
N SER A 12 20.73 54.73 -19.11
CA SER A 12 20.36 53.47 -18.45
C SER A 12 19.52 53.76 -17.24
N ASP A 13 18.41 53.05 -17.13
CA ASP A 13 17.56 53.05 -15.95
C ASP A 13 17.59 51.64 -15.33
N ALA A 14 17.97 51.58 -14.05
CA ALA A 14 18.17 50.34 -13.32
C ALA A 14 16.89 49.79 -12.68
N ASP A 15 15.86 50.63 -12.47
CA ASP A 15 14.60 50.22 -11.86
C ASP A 15 13.42 50.20 -12.84
N GLY A 16 13.62 50.68 -14.07
CA GLY A 16 12.74 50.43 -15.21
C GLY A 16 11.58 51.41 -15.36
N ASP A 17 11.72 52.59 -14.77
CA ASP A 17 10.88 53.76 -15.00
C ASP A 17 10.89 54.27 -16.45
N GLN A 18 9.94 55.16 -16.76
CA GLN A 18 9.86 55.76 -18.08
C GLN A 18 10.77 56.98 -18.19
N LEU A 19 11.79 56.88 -19.04
CA LEU A 19 12.60 58.02 -19.45
C LEU A 19 12.03 58.71 -20.69
N ARG A 20 11.87 60.04 -20.64
CA ARG A 20 11.43 60.87 -21.77
C ARG A 20 12.51 61.87 -22.16
N TYR A 21 12.78 61.95 -23.45
CA TYR A 21 13.87 62.75 -24.01
C TYR A 21 13.34 63.93 -24.81
N SER A 22 13.95 65.10 -24.64
CA SER A 22 13.61 66.33 -25.37
C SER A 22 14.84 67.18 -25.66
N LEU A 23 14.76 67.98 -26.72
CA LEU A 23 15.74 69.02 -27.02
C LEU A 23 15.28 70.33 -26.38
N GLU A 24 16.20 71.04 -25.73
CA GLU A 24 15.90 72.28 -25.00
C GLU A 24 16.86 73.41 -25.38
N THR A 25 16.51 74.67 -25.07
CA THR A 25 17.39 75.83 -25.38
C THR A 25 18.58 75.91 -24.43
N PRO A 26 19.84 75.72 -24.86
CA PRO A 26 21.00 75.66 -23.95
C PRO A 26 21.11 76.81 -22.96
N TYR A 27 21.76 76.54 -21.82
CA TYR A 27 22.09 77.62 -20.90
C TYR A 27 23.30 78.38 -21.44
N MET A 28 23.20 79.71 -21.49
CA MET A 28 24.32 80.59 -21.81
C MET A 28 25.34 80.62 -20.66
N GLY A 29 24.91 80.29 -19.45
CA GLY A 29 25.70 80.48 -18.24
C GLY A 29 25.97 81.97 -18.00
N PHE A 30 26.97 82.29 -17.18
CA PHE A 30 27.43 83.66 -16.92
C PHE A 30 28.82 83.94 -17.51
N THR A 31 29.24 83.11 -18.48
CA THR A 31 30.52 83.24 -19.15
C THR A 31 30.38 84.17 -20.36
N THR A 32 31.50 84.73 -20.80
CA THR A 32 31.56 85.56 -22.01
C THR A 32 32.72 85.07 -22.86
N ASP A 33 32.77 85.44 -24.15
CA ASP A 33 33.90 85.08 -25.02
C ASP A 33 35.25 85.57 -24.47
N ALA A 34 35.24 86.69 -23.73
CA ALA A 34 36.42 87.23 -23.05
C ALA A 34 36.78 86.47 -21.75
N ARG A 35 35.85 85.73 -21.16
CA ARG A 35 36.04 84.98 -19.91
C ARG A 35 35.22 83.67 -19.92
N PRO A 36 35.62 82.68 -20.73
CA PRO A 36 34.86 81.45 -20.94
C PRO A 36 34.88 80.49 -19.74
N SER A 37 35.80 80.68 -18.79
CA SER A 37 35.94 79.87 -17.58
C SER A 37 36.21 80.77 -16.35
N PRO A 38 35.17 81.31 -15.71
CA PRO A 38 35.34 82.13 -14.51
C PRO A 38 35.77 81.27 -13.32
N SER A 39 36.67 81.81 -12.48
CA SER A 39 37.21 81.09 -11.32
C SER A 39 36.18 80.80 -10.22
N ILE A 40 35.03 81.48 -10.23
CA ILE A 40 33.90 81.24 -9.34
C ILE A 40 32.63 81.20 -10.21
N PRO A 41 31.89 80.07 -10.26
CA PRO A 41 30.63 80.00 -10.99
C PRO A 41 29.54 80.81 -10.26
N ALA A 42 28.79 81.61 -11.00
CA ALA A 42 27.64 82.32 -10.45
C ALA A 42 26.45 81.35 -10.21
N PRO A 43 25.65 81.55 -9.15
CA PRO A 43 24.58 80.63 -8.79
C PRO A 43 23.39 80.72 -9.77
N SER A 44 22.61 79.64 -9.83
CA SER A 44 21.32 79.54 -10.55
C SER A 44 20.33 80.65 -10.13
N PRO A 45 19.43 81.14 -11.03
CA PRO A 45 19.14 80.65 -12.38
C PRO A 45 20.07 81.16 -13.49
N TYR A 46 20.53 80.27 -14.37
CA TYR A 46 21.33 80.61 -15.53
C TYR A 46 20.47 81.14 -16.69
N PRO A 47 20.91 82.18 -17.41
CA PRO A 47 20.20 82.65 -18.60
C PRO A 47 20.28 81.60 -19.72
N LEU A 48 19.23 81.52 -20.54
CA LEU A 48 19.20 80.72 -21.75
C LEU A 48 19.96 81.43 -22.88
N VAL A 49 20.51 80.66 -23.82
CA VAL A 49 21.07 81.23 -25.05
C VAL A 49 19.98 81.96 -25.83
N SER A 50 20.33 83.13 -26.39
CA SER A 50 19.45 83.83 -27.31
C SER A 50 19.67 83.28 -28.72
N TRP A 51 18.61 82.72 -29.31
CA TRP A 51 18.69 82.17 -30.66
C TRP A 51 18.84 83.28 -31.70
N GLY A 52 19.75 83.11 -32.66
CA GLY A 52 19.78 83.91 -33.88
C GLY A 52 18.66 83.51 -34.85
N ASN A 53 18.36 84.35 -35.84
CA ASN A 53 17.20 84.21 -36.75
C ASN A 53 17.04 82.85 -37.47
N ALA A 54 18.10 82.03 -37.57
CA ALA A 54 18.08 80.73 -38.26
C ALA A 54 18.06 79.52 -37.31
N TYR A 55 18.10 79.73 -36.00
CA TYR A 55 18.23 78.68 -34.99
C TYR A 55 17.05 78.70 -34.01
N GLY A 56 16.83 77.57 -33.35
CA GLY A 56 15.78 77.41 -32.35
C GLY A 56 15.77 76.00 -31.78
N VAL A 57 14.91 75.74 -30.80
CA VAL A 57 14.84 74.43 -30.11
C VAL A 57 14.70 73.25 -31.07
N ASN A 58 13.92 73.42 -32.14
CA ASN A 58 13.68 72.40 -33.16
C ASN A 58 14.66 72.45 -34.35
N ASN A 59 15.64 73.36 -34.31
CA ASN A 59 16.62 73.58 -35.37
C ASN A 59 17.99 74.00 -34.79
N GLN A 60 18.45 73.29 -33.77
CA GLN A 60 19.72 73.61 -33.07
C GLN A 60 20.94 73.30 -33.97
N ILE A 61 20.79 72.30 -34.84
CA ILE A 61 21.71 72.01 -35.95
C ILE A 61 20.88 71.98 -37.24
N PRO A 62 21.06 72.95 -38.14
CA PRO A 62 20.35 73.01 -39.42
C PRO A 62 20.64 71.80 -40.30
N GLY A 63 19.58 71.23 -40.86
CA GLY A 63 19.67 70.02 -41.67
C GLY A 63 18.33 69.61 -42.27
N ASN A 64 18.34 68.52 -43.05
CA ASN A 64 17.13 67.89 -43.57
C ASN A 64 17.16 66.36 -43.34
N PRO A 65 16.67 65.86 -42.20
CA PRO A 65 16.07 66.61 -41.09
C PRO A 65 17.11 67.37 -40.24
N ALA A 66 16.67 68.45 -39.60
CA ALA A 66 17.42 69.14 -38.55
C ALA A 66 17.61 68.23 -37.32
N LEU A 67 18.39 68.67 -36.32
CA LEU A 67 18.60 67.86 -35.12
C LEU A 67 17.29 67.48 -34.45
N GLN A 68 17.10 66.17 -34.26
CA GLN A 68 15.96 65.56 -33.59
C GLN A 68 16.45 64.55 -32.55
N ILE A 69 15.62 64.30 -31.54
CA ILE A 69 15.81 63.24 -30.55
C ILE A 69 14.58 62.35 -30.52
N ASN A 70 14.78 61.02 -30.48
CA ASN A 70 13.68 60.10 -30.23
C ASN A 70 13.26 60.21 -28.75
N PRO A 71 11.98 60.54 -28.47
CA PRO A 71 11.53 60.83 -27.12
C PRO A 71 11.52 59.62 -26.18
N ASN A 72 11.65 58.39 -26.70
CA ASN A 72 11.63 57.15 -25.90
C ASN A 72 13.00 56.49 -25.80
N THR A 73 13.83 56.55 -26.85
CA THR A 73 15.13 55.86 -26.88
C THR A 73 16.31 56.79 -26.60
N GLY A 74 16.10 58.11 -26.66
CA GLY A 74 17.18 59.10 -26.56
C GLY A 74 18.11 59.12 -27.77
N THR A 75 17.77 58.46 -28.88
CA THR A 75 18.63 58.47 -30.08
C THR A 75 18.54 59.82 -30.78
N LEU A 76 19.68 60.52 -30.91
CA LEU A 76 19.80 61.73 -31.73
C LEU A 76 19.93 61.38 -33.20
N SER A 77 19.37 62.23 -34.06
CA SER A 77 19.55 62.16 -35.52
C SER A 77 19.58 63.54 -36.16
N VAL A 78 20.45 63.73 -37.17
CA VAL A 78 20.52 64.96 -37.97
C VAL A 78 21.15 64.66 -39.34
N THR A 79 20.73 65.37 -40.39
CA THR A 79 21.47 65.43 -41.66
C THR A 79 21.94 66.85 -41.88
N PRO A 80 23.11 67.24 -41.34
CA PRO A 80 23.49 68.63 -41.21
C PRO A 80 23.83 69.25 -42.57
N SER A 81 23.22 70.41 -42.85
CA SER A 81 23.36 71.13 -44.12
C SER A 81 24.35 72.29 -44.04
N GLN A 82 24.97 72.51 -42.88
CA GLN A 82 25.91 73.61 -42.63
C GLN A 82 27.13 73.11 -41.87
N LEU A 83 28.31 73.66 -42.20
CA LEU A 83 29.53 73.46 -41.42
C LEU A 83 29.52 74.36 -40.19
N GLY A 84 30.13 73.89 -39.09
CA GLY A 84 30.25 74.69 -37.87
C GLY A 84 30.28 73.85 -36.61
N LEU A 85 30.63 74.50 -35.50
CA LEU A 85 30.47 73.95 -34.15
C LEU A 85 29.11 74.39 -33.62
N PHE A 86 28.19 73.45 -33.47
CA PHE A 86 26.84 73.73 -32.97
C PHE A 86 26.71 73.33 -31.51
N VAL A 87 25.89 74.07 -30.75
CA VAL A 87 25.57 73.75 -29.35
C VAL A 87 24.12 73.31 -29.27
N PHE A 88 23.85 72.24 -28.52
CA PHE A 88 22.49 71.79 -28.26
C PHE A 88 22.32 71.21 -26.85
N SER A 89 21.10 71.19 -26.32
CA SER A 89 20.81 70.54 -25.03
C SER A 89 19.91 69.34 -25.19
N VAL A 90 20.18 68.31 -24.39
CA VAL A 90 19.27 67.19 -24.15
C VAL A 90 18.78 67.25 -22.71
N GLN A 91 17.47 67.17 -22.54
CA GLN A 91 16.81 66.98 -21.26
C GLN A 91 16.21 65.58 -21.20
N VAL A 92 16.49 64.88 -20.10
CA VAL A 92 15.93 63.59 -19.76
C VAL A 92 15.07 63.76 -18.53
N GLU A 93 13.80 63.39 -18.65
CA GLU A 93 12.84 63.38 -17.55
C GLU A 93 12.52 61.94 -17.18
N GLU A 94 12.46 61.68 -15.88
CA GLU A 94 12.13 60.37 -15.32
C GLU A 94 10.71 60.41 -14.77
N TYR A 95 9.88 59.45 -15.16
CA TYR A 95 8.50 59.31 -14.76
C TYR A 95 8.23 57.96 -14.13
N ARG A 96 7.58 57.99 -12.96
CA ARG A 96 7.05 56.82 -12.26
C ARG A 96 5.55 56.96 -12.11
N ASN A 97 4.80 55.99 -12.62
CA ASN A 97 3.32 56.00 -12.61
C ASN A 97 2.66 57.27 -13.21
N GLY A 98 3.32 57.89 -14.20
CA GLY A 98 2.83 59.11 -14.85
C GLY A 98 3.19 60.42 -14.14
N GLU A 99 3.78 60.36 -12.94
CA GLU A 99 4.32 61.53 -12.24
C GLU A 99 5.81 61.70 -12.54
N LYS A 100 6.23 62.94 -12.81
CA LYS A 100 7.63 63.28 -13.03
C LYS A 100 8.37 63.28 -11.69
N ILE A 101 9.39 62.43 -11.55
CA ILE A 101 10.17 62.28 -10.32
C ILE A 101 11.60 62.82 -10.43
N GLY A 102 12.11 62.99 -11.66
CA GLY A 102 13.47 63.43 -11.89
C GLY A 102 13.63 64.20 -13.20
N MET A 103 14.67 65.05 -13.27
CA MET A 103 15.08 65.72 -14.49
C MET A 103 16.60 65.91 -14.47
N VAL A 104 17.26 65.53 -15.57
CA VAL A 104 18.65 65.86 -15.83
C VAL A 104 18.74 66.54 -17.19
N ARG A 105 19.57 67.57 -17.25
CA ARG A 105 19.81 68.34 -18.47
C ARG A 105 21.31 68.48 -18.71
N ARG A 106 21.73 68.33 -19.96
CA ARG A 106 23.12 68.55 -20.38
C ARG A 106 23.20 69.26 -21.71
N ASP A 107 24.23 70.09 -21.83
CA ASP A 107 24.53 70.88 -23.01
C ASP A 107 25.77 70.26 -23.70
N PHE A 108 25.72 70.15 -25.02
CA PHE A 108 26.71 69.46 -25.85
C PHE A 108 27.14 70.36 -27.00
N GLN A 109 28.35 70.11 -27.52
CA GLN A 109 28.83 70.71 -28.75
C GLN A 109 29.07 69.62 -29.80
N LEU A 110 28.66 69.86 -31.04
CA LEU A 110 28.91 68.97 -32.18
C LEU A 110 29.54 69.75 -33.34
N LEU A 111 30.72 69.33 -33.76
CA LEU A 111 31.43 69.89 -34.90
C LEU A 111 31.00 69.18 -36.19
N VAL A 112 30.40 69.92 -37.14
CA VAL A 112 30.10 69.43 -38.48
C VAL A 112 31.22 69.83 -39.43
N VAL A 113 31.86 68.84 -40.04
CA VAL A 113 32.93 68.98 -41.03
C VAL A 113 32.49 68.49 -42.42
N ASP A 114 33.24 68.89 -43.44
CA ASP A 114 33.10 68.33 -44.78
C ASP A 114 34.06 67.15 -44.98
N CYS A 115 33.53 66.03 -45.46
CA CYS A 115 34.30 64.79 -45.60
C CYS A 115 34.63 64.56 -47.08
N PRO A 116 35.90 64.39 -47.46
CA PRO A 116 36.25 63.97 -48.82
C PRO A 116 35.72 62.55 -49.10
N ASP A 117 35.37 62.28 -50.35
CA ASP A 117 34.85 60.97 -50.77
C ASP A 117 35.98 59.94 -50.75
N ASN A 118 35.85 58.94 -49.88
CA ASN A 118 36.97 58.08 -49.50
C ASN A 118 36.59 56.61 -49.67
N THR A 119 36.68 56.14 -50.90
CA THR A 119 36.24 54.79 -51.27
C THR A 119 37.32 53.76 -50.96
N LEU A 120 37.15 52.98 -49.88
CA LEU A 120 37.91 51.75 -49.66
C LEU A 120 37.47 50.67 -50.67
N PRO A 121 38.38 49.81 -51.18
CA PRO A 121 38.00 48.63 -51.95
C PRO A 121 37.27 47.61 -51.05
N ASP A 122 36.46 46.73 -51.63
CA ASP A 122 35.78 45.69 -50.85
C ASP A 122 36.80 44.68 -50.29
N PRO A 123 36.81 44.41 -48.97
CA PRO A 123 37.71 43.44 -48.38
C PRO A 123 37.31 42.01 -48.76
N ILE A 124 38.30 41.21 -49.19
CA ILE A 124 38.12 39.80 -49.53
C ILE A 124 39.05 38.97 -48.65
N VAL A 125 38.52 37.89 -48.05
CA VAL A 125 39.30 36.99 -47.20
C VAL A 125 39.86 35.83 -48.03
N PHE A 126 41.13 35.52 -47.82
CA PHE A 126 41.88 34.42 -48.43
C PHE A 126 42.47 33.53 -47.32
N GLN A 127 42.72 32.26 -47.64
CA GLN A 127 43.67 31.46 -46.87
C GLN A 127 45.11 31.93 -47.21
N THR A 128 46.04 31.88 -46.25
CA THR A 128 47.40 32.46 -46.40
C THR A 128 48.15 32.01 -47.66
N ASP A 129 47.95 30.79 -48.15
CA ASP A 129 48.62 30.26 -49.34
C ASP A 129 47.78 30.31 -50.63
N SER A 130 46.58 30.90 -50.57
CA SER A 130 45.64 30.97 -51.69
C SER A 130 45.46 32.39 -52.22
N THR A 131 45.14 32.49 -53.50
CA THR A 131 44.71 33.72 -54.18
C THR A 131 43.20 33.75 -54.47
N LYS A 132 42.49 32.65 -54.17
CA LYS A 132 41.03 32.55 -54.34
C LYS A 132 40.32 33.00 -53.07
N GLN A 133 39.22 33.73 -53.24
CA GLN A 133 38.31 34.08 -52.15
C GLN A 133 37.89 32.81 -51.41
N LEU A 134 37.98 32.86 -50.08
CA LEU A 134 37.57 31.80 -49.19
C LEU A 134 36.14 32.07 -48.72
N LEU A 135 35.25 31.09 -48.83
CA LEU A 135 33.89 31.15 -48.27
C LEU A 135 33.68 30.09 -47.17
N LYS A 136 34.43 28.99 -47.24
CA LYS A 136 34.38 27.88 -46.29
C LYS A 136 35.76 27.27 -46.09
N GLY A 137 36.02 26.76 -44.89
CA GLY A 137 37.25 26.02 -44.54
C GLY A 137 36.98 25.01 -43.43
N GLU A 138 37.95 24.13 -43.18
CA GLU A 138 37.89 23.14 -42.11
C GLU A 138 39.05 23.37 -41.13
N VAL A 139 38.77 23.35 -39.82
CA VAL A 139 39.74 23.52 -38.75
C VAL A 139 39.69 22.32 -37.80
N CYS A 140 40.85 21.87 -37.32
CA CYS A 140 40.93 20.79 -36.32
C CYS A 140 40.76 21.34 -34.90
N GLU A 141 40.49 20.51 -33.89
CA GLU A 141 40.15 20.94 -32.52
C GLU A 141 41.23 21.81 -31.83
N SER A 142 42.52 21.65 -32.18
CA SER A 142 43.61 22.60 -31.87
C SER A 142 44.27 23.18 -33.12
N GLY A 143 43.69 22.95 -34.29
CA GLY A 143 44.22 23.45 -35.53
C GLY A 143 44.12 24.96 -35.57
N SER A 144 45.01 25.57 -36.33
CA SER A 144 44.89 26.98 -36.65
C SER A 144 44.65 27.12 -38.15
N PHE A 145 43.80 28.07 -38.51
CA PHE A 145 43.43 28.34 -39.89
C PHE A 145 43.79 29.80 -40.19
N ASP A 146 44.84 30.01 -40.97
CA ASP A 146 45.34 31.35 -41.25
C ASP A 146 44.50 32.04 -42.33
N LEU A 147 43.83 33.12 -41.92
CA LEU A 147 43.06 34.02 -42.74
C LEU A 147 43.88 35.29 -43.03
N LYS A 148 43.76 35.82 -44.24
CA LYS A 148 44.31 37.13 -44.61
C LYS A 148 43.33 37.91 -45.47
N THR A 149 43.44 39.23 -45.44
CA THR A 149 42.84 40.14 -46.43
C THR A 149 43.94 40.94 -47.13
N ARG A 150 43.57 41.76 -48.12
CA ARG A 150 44.53 42.64 -48.80
C ARG A 150 45.01 43.72 -47.83
N GLN A 151 46.33 43.90 -47.73
CA GLN A 151 46.91 45.02 -47.00
C GLN A 151 46.73 46.33 -47.78
N LEU A 152 46.12 47.31 -47.15
CA LEU A 152 45.86 48.66 -47.60
C LEU A 152 46.60 49.66 -46.67
N PRO A 153 47.29 50.67 -47.22
CA PRO A 153 48.11 51.61 -46.45
C PRO A 153 47.30 52.60 -45.59
N ASN A 154 46.05 52.87 -45.96
CA ASN A 154 45.16 53.85 -45.29
C ASN A 154 43.95 53.18 -44.62
N ALA A 155 44.11 51.95 -44.14
CA ALA A 155 43.03 51.21 -43.47
C ALA A 155 43.50 50.57 -42.16
N SER A 156 42.63 50.56 -41.16
CA SER A 156 42.69 49.70 -39.98
C SER A 156 41.82 48.46 -40.20
N TYR A 157 42.16 47.38 -39.50
CA TYR A 157 41.46 46.10 -39.61
C TYR A 157 40.84 45.74 -38.26
N GLN A 158 39.75 45.00 -38.29
CA GLN A 158 39.17 44.36 -37.12
C GLN A 158 38.50 43.06 -37.55
N TRP A 159 39.01 41.93 -37.07
CA TRP A 159 38.37 40.64 -37.30
C TRP A 159 37.20 40.43 -36.36
N GLN A 160 36.19 39.74 -36.88
CA GLN A 160 34.99 39.37 -36.14
C GLN A 160 34.77 37.86 -36.23
N LYS A 161 34.31 37.28 -35.11
CA LYS A 161 33.80 35.91 -35.02
C LYS A 161 32.34 35.97 -34.61
N ASP A 162 31.47 35.31 -35.38
CA ASP A 162 30.03 35.21 -35.13
C ASP A 162 29.38 36.59 -34.86
N GLY A 163 29.82 37.60 -35.62
CA GLY A 163 29.33 38.98 -35.54
C GLY A 163 29.92 39.86 -34.43
N ARG A 164 30.87 39.35 -33.64
CA ARG A 164 31.53 40.11 -32.55
C ARG A 164 33.00 40.34 -32.84
N ASN A 165 33.52 41.51 -32.49
CA ASN A 165 34.95 41.82 -32.61
C ASN A 165 35.80 40.85 -31.78
N ILE A 166 36.85 40.32 -32.40
CA ILE A 166 37.86 39.52 -31.72
C ILE A 166 38.90 40.49 -31.15
N GLU A 167 39.07 40.48 -29.84
CA GLU A 167 39.99 41.38 -29.15
C GLU A 167 41.43 41.26 -29.69
N GLY A 168 42.07 42.39 -29.96
CA GLY A 168 43.45 42.45 -30.48
C GLY A 168 43.63 42.05 -31.96
N ALA A 169 42.61 41.48 -32.61
CA ALA A 169 42.69 41.02 -34.00
C ALA A 169 42.57 42.18 -35.01
N THR A 170 43.60 43.03 -35.04
CA THR A 170 43.63 44.30 -35.80
C THR A 170 44.62 44.31 -36.97
N SER A 171 45.19 43.15 -37.29
CA SER A 171 46.09 42.95 -38.43
C SER A 171 45.32 42.56 -39.69
N TRP A 172 45.94 42.75 -40.87
CA TRP A 172 45.43 42.24 -42.15
C TRP A 172 45.47 40.71 -42.24
N GLN A 173 46.09 40.04 -41.25
CA GLN A 173 46.09 38.59 -41.05
C GLN A 173 45.46 38.22 -39.71
N TYR A 174 44.86 37.04 -39.64
CA TYR A 174 44.32 36.46 -38.41
C TYR A 174 44.39 34.94 -38.43
N GLN A 175 44.80 34.33 -37.33
CA GLN A 175 44.89 32.90 -37.16
C GLN A 175 43.67 32.39 -36.37
N ALA A 176 42.71 31.76 -37.05
CA ALA A 176 41.50 31.25 -36.43
C ALA A 176 41.76 29.90 -35.75
N GLN A 177 41.45 29.79 -34.46
CA GLN A 177 41.75 28.60 -33.63
C GLN A 177 40.51 27.73 -33.32
N SER A 178 39.34 28.10 -33.81
CA SER A 178 38.10 27.37 -33.54
C SER A 178 37.11 27.50 -34.69
N PRO A 179 36.15 26.56 -34.84
CA PRO A 179 35.05 26.70 -35.78
C PRO A 179 34.21 27.96 -35.50
N GLY A 180 33.60 28.50 -36.55
CA GLY A 180 32.74 29.68 -36.48
C GLY A 180 32.72 30.48 -37.78
N THR A 181 31.99 31.60 -37.77
CA THR A 181 31.84 32.48 -38.93
C THR A 181 32.72 33.71 -38.76
N TYR A 182 33.70 33.87 -39.65
CA TYR A 182 34.70 34.93 -39.60
C TYR A 182 34.46 35.98 -40.68
N ARG A 183 34.64 37.25 -40.35
CA ARG A 183 34.73 38.35 -41.33
C ARG A 183 35.71 39.41 -40.86
N VAL A 184 36.21 40.23 -41.78
CA VAL A 184 37.07 41.38 -41.46
C VAL A 184 36.37 42.68 -41.81
N VAL A 185 36.41 43.63 -40.88
CA VAL A 185 36.00 45.01 -41.08
C VAL A 185 37.25 45.82 -41.38
N ILE A 186 37.25 46.56 -42.48
CA ILE A 186 38.28 47.56 -42.76
C ILE A 186 37.71 48.95 -42.58
N SER A 187 38.45 49.85 -41.93
CA SER A 187 38.04 51.23 -41.68
C SER A 187 39.12 52.20 -42.15
N SER A 188 38.72 53.29 -42.80
CA SER A 188 39.66 54.29 -43.29
C SER A 188 40.31 55.02 -42.12
N THR A 189 41.63 55.21 -42.17
CA THR A 189 42.40 55.93 -41.15
C THR A 189 42.52 57.43 -41.41
N THR A 190 41.82 57.96 -42.40
CA THR A 190 41.81 59.40 -42.74
C THR A 190 40.65 60.14 -42.05
N VAL A 191 40.52 61.45 -42.30
CA VAL A 191 39.62 62.43 -41.63
C VAL A 191 38.17 61.96 -41.40
N CYS A 192 37.61 61.10 -42.27
CA CYS A 192 36.30 60.48 -42.05
C CYS A 192 36.37 58.96 -42.26
N SER A 193 36.00 58.20 -41.24
CA SER A 193 36.10 56.74 -41.21
C SER A 193 34.97 56.08 -42.01
N ALA A 194 35.15 55.93 -43.32
CA ALA A 194 34.39 54.97 -44.10
C ALA A 194 34.83 53.55 -43.72
N SER A 195 33.89 52.64 -43.46
CA SER A 195 34.18 51.23 -43.19
C SER A 195 33.48 50.31 -44.20
N LYS A 196 34.09 49.14 -44.44
CA LYS A 196 33.54 48.06 -45.26
C LYS A 196 33.76 46.72 -44.57
N GLU A 197 32.82 45.79 -44.74
CA GLU A 197 32.92 44.43 -44.23
C GLU A 197 33.16 43.44 -45.36
N SER A 198 33.88 42.35 -45.09
CA SER A 198 34.03 41.25 -46.05
C SER A 198 32.80 40.35 -46.06
N GLU A 199 32.65 39.56 -47.12
CA GLU A 199 31.82 38.36 -47.02
C GLU A 199 32.33 37.44 -45.91
N SER A 200 31.42 36.64 -45.35
CA SER A 200 31.69 35.77 -44.22
C SER A 200 32.34 34.46 -44.67
N VAL A 201 33.36 34.03 -43.93
CA VAL A 201 34.04 32.73 -44.06
C VAL A 201 33.57 31.80 -42.97
N THR A 202 32.96 30.67 -43.33
CA THR A 202 32.53 29.66 -42.35
C THR A 202 33.62 28.60 -42.16
N LEU A 203 34.15 28.48 -40.95
CA LEU A 203 35.06 27.39 -40.57
C LEU A 203 34.29 26.30 -39.83
N THR A 204 34.30 25.08 -40.35
CA THR A 204 33.70 23.90 -39.71
C THR A 204 34.76 23.01 -39.07
N LEU A 205 34.39 22.23 -38.05
CA LEU A 205 35.30 21.22 -37.50
C LEU A 205 35.55 20.14 -38.55
N LYS A 206 36.82 19.82 -38.82
CA LYS A 206 37.17 18.72 -39.74
C LYS A 206 36.63 17.39 -39.19
N PRO A 207 35.82 16.63 -39.94
CA PRO A 207 35.32 15.34 -39.49
C PRO A 207 36.47 14.33 -39.35
N GLY A 208 36.57 13.67 -38.19
CA GLY A 208 37.52 12.60 -37.91
C GLY A 208 36.94 11.19 -38.01
N PRO A 209 37.79 10.15 -37.98
CA PRO A 209 37.31 8.80 -37.75
C PRO A 209 36.57 8.73 -36.42
N SER A 210 35.43 8.04 -36.38
CA SER A 210 34.66 7.79 -35.17
C SER A 210 35.43 6.81 -34.27
N ALA A 211 36.48 7.28 -33.60
CA ALA A 211 37.17 6.50 -32.61
C ALA A 211 36.20 6.22 -31.45
N SER A 212 36.04 4.95 -31.08
CA SER A 212 35.27 4.53 -29.91
C SER A 212 36.16 3.65 -29.04
N ILE A 213 36.09 3.82 -27.73
CA ILE A 213 36.72 2.88 -26.81
C ILE A 213 35.84 1.62 -26.74
N THR A 214 36.47 0.45 -26.79
CA THR A 214 35.82 -0.86 -26.64
C THR A 214 36.54 -1.65 -25.55
N ALA A 215 35.82 -2.53 -24.85
CA ALA A 215 36.40 -3.42 -23.86
C ALA A 215 36.35 -4.87 -24.36
N ASN A 216 37.36 -5.67 -24.02
CA ASN A 216 37.39 -7.11 -24.33
C ASN A 216 36.36 -7.94 -23.54
N VAL A 217 35.75 -7.36 -22.50
CA VAL A 217 34.75 -7.99 -21.65
C VAL A 217 33.50 -7.11 -21.54
N PRO A 218 32.31 -7.68 -21.27
CA PRO A 218 31.12 -6.90 -20.98
C PRO A 218 31.31 -6.02 -19.73
N LEU A 219 30.96 -4.73 -19.85
CA LEU A 219 30.96 -3.79 -18.72
C LEU A 219 29.59 -3.75 -18.04
N PRO A 220 29.51 -3.46 -16.73
CA PRO A 220 30.62 -3.31 -15.77
C PRO A 220 31.35 -4.65 -15.53
N ALA A 221 32.67 -4.60 -15.38
CA ALA A 221 33.54 -5.77 -15.31
C ALA A 221 34.03 -6.07 -13.88
N CYS A 222 34.57 -7.27 -13.66
CA CYS A 222 35.03 -7.70 -12.35
C CYS A 222 36.53 -7.47 -12.18
N ALA A 223 36.96 -7.06 -10.97
CA ALA A 223 38.37 -6.82 -10.66
C ALA A 223 39.29 -8.05 -10.88
N THR A 224 38.74 -9.26 -10.96
CA THR A 224 39.47 -10.50 -11.27
C THR A 224 39.71 -10.72 -12.76
N GLN A 225 39.01 -10.01 -13.63
CA GLN A 225 39.16 -10.13 -15.07
C GLN A 225 40.28 -9.22 -15.57
N GLN A 226 41.02 -9.67 -16.58
CA GLN A 226 41.95 -8.80 -17.30
C GLN A 226 41.16 -7.92 -18.28
N ILE A 227 41.01 -6.64 -17.94
CA ILE A 227 40.23 -5.68 -18.73
C ILE A 227 41.18 -4.91 -19.64
N ILE A 228 40.96 -5.05 -20.95
CA ILE A 228 41.72 -4.38 -22.00
C ILE A 228 40.78 -3.42 -22.71
N LEU A 229 41.10 -2.12 -22.63
CA LEU A 229 40.44 -1.10 -23.44
C LEU A 229 41.19 -0.93 -24.75
N SER A 230 40.47 -0.90 -25.87
CA SER A 230 41.02 -0.76 -27.21
C SER A 230 40.31 0.36 -27.97
N THR A 231 41.04 1.08 -28.81
CA THR A 231 40.51 2.11 -29.73
C THR A 231 40.96 1.83 -31.17
N LEU A 232 40.73 2.77 -32.07
CA LEU A 232 41.17 2.72 -33.47
C LEU A 232 42.67 2.41 -33.58
N THR A 233 43.04 1.56 -34.54
CA THR A 233 44.43 1.24 -34.89
C THR A 233 44.83 1.89 -36.21
N GLY A 234 46.12 2.19 -36.41
CA GLY A 234 46.62 2.82 -37.64
C GLY A 234 47.78 3.80 -37.40
N ASN A 235 47.97 4.73 -38.34
CA ASN A 235 49.01 5.77 -38.31
C ASN A 235 48.66 6.92 -37.33
N TYR A 236 48.50 6.57 -36.05
CA TYR A 236 48.09 7.48 -34.99
C TYR A 236 49.03 7.41 -33.79
N SER A 237 49.11 8.49 -33.03
CA SER A 237 49.66 8.51 -31.67
C SER A 237 48.53 8.59 -30.64
N TYR A 238 48.74 7.96 -29.46
CA TYR A 238 47.70 7.81 -28.44
C TYR A 238 48.14 8.43 -27.13
N ARG A 239 47.21 9.08 -26.41
CA ARG A 239 47.40 9.51 -25.02
C ARG A 239 46.16 9.19 -24.21
N TRP A 240 46.26 8.23 -23.29
CA TRP A 240 45.16 7.83 -22.44
C TRP A 240 45.03 8.73 -21.21
N GLN A 241 43.81 8.86 -20.71
CA GLN A 241 43.48 9.58 -19.49
C GLN A 241 42.44 8.80 -18.69
N ARG A 242 42.50 8.89 -17.35
CA ARG A 242 41.44 8.45 -16.44
C ARG A 242 41.05 9.63 -15.55
N ASP A 243 39.75 9.95 -15.50
CA ASP A 243 39.20 11.04 -14.70
C ASP A 243 39.93 12.38 -14.96
N SER A 244 40.21 12.67 -16.24
CA SER A 244 40.98 13.84 -16.71
C SER A 244 42.49 13.83 -16.36
N VAL A 245 43.01 12.78 -15.73
CA VAL A 245 44.44 12.63 -15.42
C VAL A 245 45.12 11.78 -16.50
N SER A 246 46.21 12.29 -17.07
CA SER A 246 47.00 11.58 -18.09
C SER A 246 47.63 10.31 -17.56
N LEU A 247 47.52 9.25 -18.35
CA LEU A 247 48.16 7.95 -18.13
C LEU A 247 49.42 7.84 -19.00
N PRO A 248 50.45 7.07 -18.59
CA PRO A 248 51.71 6.94 -19.32
C PRO A 248 51.61 6.13 -20.62
N GLU A 249 50.55 5.35 -20.80
CA GLU A 249 50.38 4.45 -21.94
C GLU A 249 50.10 5.22 -23.25
N THR A 250 50.75 4.78 -24.33
CA THR A 250 50.73 5.44 -25.65
C THR A 250 50.34 4.51 -26.80
N THR A 251 49.83 3.31 -26.48
CA THR A 251 49.39 2.30 -27.44
C THR A 251 47.90 2.41 -27.76
N SER A 252 47.43 1.78 -28.84
CA SER A 252 46.01 1.71 -29.22
C SER A 252 45.14 0.90 -28.26
N SER A 253 45.75 0.25 -27.27
CA SER A 253 45.06 -0.48 -26.20
C SER A 253 45.81 -0.39 -24.88
N ILE A 254 45.08 -0.44 -23.75
CA ILE A 254 45.62 -0.43 -22.39
C ILE A 254 44.97 -1.50 -21.53
N THR A 255 45.71 -2.05 -20.56
CA THR A 255 45.14 -2.93 -19.52
C THR A 255 44.85 -2.10 -18.28
N ILE A 256 43.65 -2.23 -17.72
CA ILE A 256 43.21 -1.44 -16.55
C ILE A 256 42.82 -2.33 -15.38
N THR A 257 42.95 -1.80 -14.16
CA THR A 257 42.59 -2.48 -12.91
C THR A 257 41.71 -1.64 -11.97
N ARG A 258 41.38 -0.41 -12.37
CA ARG A 258 40.57 0.53 -11.59
C ARG A 258 39.48 1.13 -12.46
N GLY A 259 38.28 1.30 -11.92
CA GLY A 259 37.20 2.02 -12.61
C GLY A 259 37.51 3.51 -12.75
N GLY A 260 36.75 4.19 -13.59
CA GLY A 260 36.86 5.63 -13.86
C GLY A 260 36.36 6.01 -15.25
N LEU A 261 36.34 7.31 -15.54
CA LEU A 261 36.07 7.82 -16.89
C LEU A 261 37.36 7.75 -17.70
N TYR A 262 37.44 6.79 -18.62
CA TYR A 262 38.59 6.64 -19.51
C TYR A 262 38.39 7.44 -20.79
N ALA A 263 39.40 8.18 -21.20
CA ALA A 263 39.44 8.88 -22.49
C ALA A 263 40.76 8.59 -23.19
N VAL A 264 40.76 8.57 -24.52
CA VAL A 264 41.99 8.43 -25.31
C VAL A 264 42.04 9.52 -26.35
N ARG A 265 43.10 10.33 -26.34
CA ARG A 265 43.40 11.23 -27.45
C ARG A 265 44.12 10.45 -28.53
N VAL A 266 43.53 10.37 -29.71
CA VAL A 266 44.07 9.75 -30.92
C VAL A 266 44.48 10.87 -31.88
N GLN A 267 45.77 11.02 -32.17
CA GLN A 267 46.29 12.04 -33.09
C GLN A 267 46.82 11.39 -34.36
N SER A 268 46.26 11.78 -35.51
CA SER A 268 46.74 11.41 -36.84
C SER A 268 48.14 11.94 -37.08
N LEU A 269 49.05 11.08 -37.56
CA LEU A 269 50.42 11.48 -37.90
C LEU A 269 50.52 12.14 -39.28
N ASP A 270 49.50 12.01 -40.13
CA ASP A 270 49.51 12.53 -41.51
C ASP A 270 49.11 14.01 -41.58
N ASP A 271 48.18 14.45 -40.73
CA ASP A 271 47.62 15.82 -40.74
C ASP A 271 47.58 16.48 -39.35
N ALA A 272 48.20 15.85 -38.35
CA ALA A 272 48.31 16.31 -36.97
C ALA A 272 46.97 16.55 -36.22
N CYS A 273 45.83 16.19 -36.81
CA CYS A 273 44.52 16.35 -36.18
C CYS A 273 44.29 15.30 -35.09
N TYR A 274 43.75 15.71 -33.93
CA TYR A 274 43.46 14.80 -32.83
C TYR A 274 41.95 14.70 -32.52
N TYR A 275 41.57 13.55 -31.95
CA TYR A 275 40.21 13.17 -31.57
C TYR A 275 40.23 12.57 -30.17
N THR A 276 39.28 12.90 -29.30
CA THR A 276 39.30 12.44 -27.89
C THR A 276 38.00 11.71 -27.51
N PRO A 277 37.77 10.45 -27.96
CA PRO A 277 36.67 9.66 -27.42
C PRO A 277 36.82 9.37 -25.92
N SER A 278 35.69 9.27 -25.24
CA SER A 278 35.59 8.91 -23.82
C SER A 278 34.58 7.78 -23.60
N GLN A 279 34.82 6.95 -22.58
CA GLN A 279 33.94 5.87 -22.13
C GLN A 279 34.04 5.71 -20.61
N GLN A 280 32.88 5.67 -19.94
CA GLN A 280 32.80 5.37 -18.52
C GLN A 280 33.04 3.88 -18.28
N ILE A 281 33.97 3.55 -17.38
CA ILE A 281 34.30 2.16 -17.03
C ILE A 281 34.08 1.93 -15.54
N ASP A 282 33.08 1.12 -15.22
CA ASP A 282 32.82 0.70 -13.85
C ASP A 282 33.40 -0.70 -13.63
N ILE A 283 34.21 -0.84 -12.58
CA ILE A 283 34.82 -2.11 -12.15
C ILE A 283 34.33 -2.40 -10.75
N TYR A 284 33.73 -3.58 -10.58
CA TYR A 284 33.30 -4.07 -9.27
C TYR A 284 34.29 -5.10 -8.74
N ASP A 285 34.52 -5.06 -7.43
CA ASP A 285 35.19 -6.17 -6.74
C ASP A 285 34.37 -7.45 -6.85
N THR A 286 35.03 -8.60 -6.70
CA THR A 286 34.31 -9.88 -6.65
C THR A 286 33.39 -9.87 -5.43
N PRO A 287 32.07 -10.11 -5.60
CA PRO A 287 31.14 -10.04 -4.48
C PRO A 287 31.46 -11.12 -3.44
N GLN A 288 31.43 -10.76 -2.16
CA GLN A 288 31.60 -11.73 -1.07
C GLN A 288 30.28 -12.44 -0.75
N ALA A 289 30.06 -13.62 -1.32
CA ALA A 289 28.92 -14.46 -1.01
C ALA A 289 29.13 -15.21 0.32
N ARG A 290 28.65 -14.64 1.43
CA ARG A 290 28.73 -15.25 2.77
C ARG A 290 27.41 -15.14 3.53
N PHE A 291 27.15 -16.09 4.41
CA PHE A 291 26.01 -16.02 5.33
C PHE A 291 26.27 -14.97 6.43
N GLN A 292 25.23 -14.23 6.82
CA GLN A 292 25.35 -13.18 7.84
C GLN A 292 25.32 -13.74 9.26
N ASN A 293 24.48 -14.74 9.54
CA ASN A 293 24.36 -15.41 10.84
C ASN A 293 23.83 -16.83 10.62
N LEU A 294 24.71 -17.81 10.46
CA LEU A 294 24.27 -19.20 10.34
C LEU A 294 23.69 -19.68 11.69
N PRO A 295 22.58 -20.43 11.67
CA PRO A 295 22.11 -21.11 12.87
C PRO A 295 23.20 -22.07 13.40
N PRO A 296 23.40 -22.14 14.74
CA PRO A 296 24.47 -22.94 15.35
C PRO A 296 24.25 -24.45 15.20
N ALA A 297 23.00 -24.89 15.11
CA ALA A 297 22.64 -26.26 14.75
C ALA A 297 22.21 -26.30 13.28
N ASN A 298 22.46 -27.41 12.62
CA ASN A 298 22.05 -27.65 11.22
C ASN A 298 20.88 -28.63 11.10
N ARG A 299 20.25 -29.00 12.23
CA ARG A 299 19.13 -29.94 12.30
C ARG A 299 17.91 -29.26 12.92
N PHE A 300 16.74 -29.40 12.30
CA PHE A 300 15.55 -28.61 12.64
C PHE A 300 14.24 -29.37 12.45
N CYS A 301 13.18 -28.93 13.13
CA CYS A 301 11.83 -29.47 12.95
C CYS A 301 11.08 -28.73 11.84
N ARG A 302 10.02 -29.31 11.28
CA ARG A 302 9.29 -28.73 10.12
C ARG A 302 8.77 -27.32 10.37
N ASP A 303 8.30 -27.08 11.59
CA ASP A 303 7.73 -25.79 12.00
C ASP A 303 8.78 -24.82 12.57
N ALA A 304 10.04 -25.26 12.70
CA ALA A 304 11.13 -24.36 13.01
C ALA A 304 11.44 -23.57 11.74
N ASN A 305 10.98 -22.32 11.67
CA ASN A 305 11.25 -21.42 10.56
C ASN A 305 12.75 -21.03 10.50
N VAL A 306 13.58 -21.92 9.94
CA VAL A 306 15.00 -21.64 9.74
C VAL A 306 15.16 -20.70 8.58
N THR A 307 15.64 -19.50 8.87
CA THR A 307 15.91 -18.50 7.84
C THR A 307 17.41 -18.39 7.62
N LEU A 308 17.86 -18.71 6.41
CA LEU A 308 19.21 -18.42 5.97
C LEU A 308 19.26 -16.98 5.46
N ILE A 309 20.26 -16.20 5.87
CA ILE A 309 20.41 -14.79 5.51
C ILE A 309 21.76 -14.61 4.83
N ALA A 310 21.73 -14.14 3.59
CA ALA A 310 22.91 -13.71 2.84
C ALA A 310 23.34 -12.32 3.30
N TYR A 311 24.66 -12.09 3.39
CA TYR A 311 25.18 -10.74 3.62
C TYR A 311 24.78 -9.82 2.46
N ASP A 312 24.14 -8.70 2.80
CA ASP A 312 23.59 -7.76 1.82
C ASP A 312 24.46 -6.51 1.69
N SER A 313 24.51 -5.96 0.47
CA SER A 313 25.16 -4.71 0.10
C SER A 313 24.39 -4.07 -1.04
N THR A 314 24.41 -2.74 -1.12
CA THR A 314 23.69 -1.98 -2.14
C THR A 314 24.02 -2.47 -3.55
N GLY A 315 22.99 -2.87 -4.31
CA GLY A 315 23.13 -3.31 -5.70
C GLY A 315 23.32 -4.82 -5.89
N TYR A 316 23.34 -5.62 -4.82
CA TYR A 316 23.40 -7.08 -4.93
C TYR A 316 22.05 -7.69 -5.34
N GLN A 317 22.11 -8.68 -6.23
CA GLN A 317 21.02 -9.56 -6.60
C GLN A 317 21.32 -10.97 -6.10
N PHE A 318 20.30 -11.69 -5.63
CA PHE A 318 20.45 -13.02 -5.03
C PHE A 318 19.69 -14.07 -5.82
N GLN A 319 20.18 -15.31 -5.77
CA GLN A 319 19.47 -16.48 -6.26
C GLN A 319 19.86 -17.70 -5.41
N TRP A 320 18.89 -18.38 -4.82
CA TRP A 320 19.13 -19.55 -3.96
C TRP A 320 19.09 -20.87 -4.73
N TYR A 321 19.84 -21.85 -4.22
CA TYR A 321 19.99 -23.19 -4.74
C TYR A 321 19.81 -24.23 -3.63
N ARG A 322 19.25 -25.40 -3.97
CA ARG A 322 19.17 -26.59 -3.12
C ARG A 322 19.75 -27.78 -3.87
N ASN A 323 20.72 -28.46 -3.27
CA ASN A 323 21.46 -29.58 -3.86
C ASN A 323 22.02 -29.22 -5.26
N GLY A 324 22.49 -28.00 -5.43
CA GLY A 324 22.97 -27.46 -6.71
C GLY A 324 21.88 -27.10 -7.73
N GLN A 325 20.60 -27.34 -7.43
CA GLN A 325 19.47 -26.98 -8.31
C GLN A 325 18.86 -25.62 -7.94
N LEU A 326 18.42 -24.89 -8.96
CA LEU A 326 17.79 -23.58 -8.83
C LEU A 326 16.48 -23.66 -8.03
N ILE A 327 16.34 -22.82 -7.01
CA ILE A 327 15.06 -22.61 -6.32
C ILE A 327 14.34 -21.45 -6.98
N THR A 328 13.31 -21.76 -7.78
CA THR A 328 12.58 -20.76 -8.57
C THR A 328 11.96 -19.68 -7.68
N GLY A 329 12.20 -18.40 -8.01
CA GLY A 329 11.63 -17.26 -7.29
C GLY A 329 12.33 -16.89 -5.97
N ALA A 330 13.32 -17.68 -5.53
CA ALA A 330 14.10 -17.37 -4.35
C ALA A 330 15.20 -16.35 -4.68
N THR A 331 14.82 -15.07 -4.79
CA THR A 331 15.72 -13.96 -5.17
C THR A 331 15.95 -12.92 -4.08
N GLN A 332 15.41 -13.15 -2.89
CA GLN A 332 15.62 -12.28 -1.73
C GLN A 332 16.97 -12.58 -1.07
N ASN A 333 17.49 -11.64 -0.27
CA ASN A 333 18.67 -11.84 0.58
C ASN A 333 18.45 -12.84 1.74
N ARG A 334 17.27 -13.46 1.81
CA ARG A 334 16.87 -14.43 2.83
C ARG A 334 16.12 -15.61 2.19
N TYR A 335 16.21 -16.79 2.80
CA TYR A 335 15.47 -17.97 2.39
C TYR A 335 15.04 -18.81 3.59
N VAL A 336 13.78 -19.22 3.62
CA VAL A 336 13.23 -20.11 4.68
C VAL A 336 13.36 -21.56 4.23
N VAL A 337 14.11 -22.35 5.00
CA VAL A 337 14.32 -23.77 4.73
C VAL A 337 13.05 -24.55 5.03
N GLN A 338 12.53 -25.28 4.04
CA GLN A 338 11.31 -26.08 4.18
C GLN A 338 11.57 -27.59 4.18
N THR A 339 12.75 -28.02 3.75
CA THR A 339 13.09 -29.43 3.53
C THR A 339 14.59 -29.66 3.70
N SER A 340 14.98 -30.89 4.05
CA SER A 340 16.40 -31.28 4.15
C SER A 340 17.14 -31.08 2.84
N GLY A 341 18.37 -30.60 2.88
CA GLY A 341 19.22 -30.46 1.71
C GLY A 341 20.39 -29.52 1.95
N THR A 342 21.25 -29.42 0.94
CA THR A 342 22.39 -28.51 0.93
C THR A 342 21.99 -27.22 0.23
N TYR A 343 22.05 -26.10 0.94
CA TYR A 343 21.66 -24.79 0.47
C TYR A 343 22.89 -23.91 0.20
N SER A 344 22.87 -23.23 -0.94
CA SER A 344 23.82 -22.19 -1.29
C SER A 344 23.10 -21.07 -2.04
N PHE A 345 23.74 -19.92 -2.18
CA PHE A 345 23.19 -18.81 -2.95
C PHE A 345 24.26 -18.19 -3.85
N GLN A 346 23.83 -17.70 -4.99
CA GLN A 346 24.61 -16.86 -5.87
C GLN A 346 24.31 -15.39 -5.57
N VAL A 347 25.35 -14.58 -5.42
CA VAL A 347 25.26 -13.12 -5.40
C VAL A 347 25.73 -12.59 -6.74
N LYS A 348 25.03 -11.59 -7.27
CA LYS A 348 25.38 -10.88 -8.50
C LYS A 348 25.40 -9.37 -8.30
N ILE A 349 26.45 -8.70 -8.77
CA ILE A 349 26.53 -7.24 -8.93
C ILE A 349 27.10 -6.91 -10.31
N GLY A 350 26.34 -6.19 -11.14
CA GLY A 350 26.70 -6.03 -12.54
C GLY A 350 26.82 -7.39 -13.24
N ASN A 351 27.99 -7.69 -13.83
CA ASN A 351 28.31 -8.99 -14.42
C ASN A 351 29.08 -9.93 -13.47
N CYS A 352 29.35 -9.50 -12.24
CA CYS A 352 30.15 -10.26 -11.28
C CYS A 352 29.29 -11.17 -10.43
N THR A 353 29.66 -12.44 -10.36
CA THR A 353 28.94 -13.45 -9.57
C THR A 353 29.87 -14.21 -8.63
N ALA A 354 29.37 -14.55 -7.44
CA ALA A 354 30.02 -15.49 -6.53
C ALA A 354 28.99 -16.40 -5.88
N PHE A 355 29.38 -17.64 -5.57
CA PHE A 355 28.57 -18.58 -4.81
C PHE A 355 29.01 -18.60 -3.36
N SER A 356 28.05 -18.74 -2.44
CA SER A 356 28.34 -19.01 -1.05
C SER A 356 28.95 -20.40 -0.88
N PRO A 357 29.63 -20.67 0.26
CA PRO A 357 29.81 -22.04 0.73
C PRO A 357 28.47 -22.76 0.88
N ASP A 358 28.52 -24.08 0.90
CA ASP A 358 27.35 -24.93 1.13
C ASP A 358 26.94 -24.97 2.61
N TYR A 359 25.64 -24.90 2.87
CA TYR A 359 25.04 -25.10 4.19
C TYR A 359 24.06 -26.28 4.16
N THR A 360 24.40 -27.39 4.82
CA THR A 360 23.53 -28.56 4.89
C THR A 360 22.53 -28.42 6.02
N ALA A 361 21.25 -28.30 5.68
CA ALA A 361 20.15 -28.35 6.64
C ALA A 361 19.49 -29.73 6.63
N GLU A 362 19.27 -30.31 7.81
CA GLU A 362 18.61 -31.60 7.99
C GLU A 362 17.30 -31.42 8.76
N LEU A 363 16.20 -31.86 8.17
CA LEU A 363 14.91 -31.91 8.85
C LEU A 363 14.83 -33.17 9.71
N TYR A 364 14.61 -33.01 11.01
CA TYR A 364 14.29 -34.12 11.89
C TYR A 364 12.92 -34.70 11.52
N PRO A 365 12.79 -36.04 11.47
CA PRO A 365 11.49 -36.66 11.32
C PRO A 365 10.65 -36.34 12.56
N GLU A 366 9.45 -35.81 12.33
CA GLU A 366 8.42 -35.75 13.36
C GLU A 366 8.05 -37.18 13.77
N THR A 367 7.82 -37.39 15.06
CA THR A 367 7.29 -38.66 15.54
C THR A 367 5.77 -38.64 15.28
N PRO A 368 5.21 -39.60 14.52
CA PRO A 368 3.77 -39.67 14.34
C PRO A 368 3.08 -39.80 15.69
N ALA A 369 2.12 -38.90 15.96
CA ALA A 369 1.29 -38.97 17.14
C ALA A 369 -0.10 -39.49 16.77
N THR A 370 -0.76 -40.18 17.69
CA THR A 370 -2.16 -40.56 17.58
C THR A 370 -2.91 -40.10 18.82
N PHE A 371 -4.20 -39.80 18.64
CA PHE A 371 -5.13 -39.48 19.71
C PHE A 371 -6.33 -40.41 19.55
N GLU A 372 -6.53 -41.28 20.53
CA GLU A 372 -7.60 -42.27 20.51
C GLU A 372 -8.99 -41.60 20.38
N ALA A 373 -9.89 -42.26 19.66
CA ALA A 373 -11.23 -41.75 19.45
C ALA A 373 -11.97 -41.60 20.79
N ILE A 374 -12.56 -40.42 21.00
CA ILE A 374 -13.29 -40.11 22.23
C ILE A 374 -14.72 -40.65 22.08
N PRO A 375 -15.19 -41.55 22.95
CA PRO A 375 -16.57 -42.01 22.92
C PRO A 375 -17.54 -40.86 23.22
N SER A 376 -18.82 -41.01 22.85
CA SER A 376 -19.85 -40.06 23.27
C SER A 376 -20.02 -40.08 24.79
N ILE A 377 -20.13 -38.90 25.41
CA ILE A 377 -20.20 -38.76 26.87
C ILE A 377 -21.47 -38.00 27.25
N CYS A 378 -22.07 -38.37 28.37
CA CYS A 378 -23.24 -37.68 28.90
C CYS A 378 -22.81 -36.57 29.85
N GLN A 379 -23.47 -35.41 29.76
CA GLN A 379 -23.17 -34.27 30.64
C GLN A 379 -23.33 -34.61 32.13
N SER A 380 -24.30 -35.46 32.47
CA SER A 380 -24.57 -35.93 33.83
C SER A 380 -23.56 -36.97 34.33
N ASN A 381 -22.62 -37.41 33.49
CA ASN A 381 -21.59 -38.36 33.91
C ASN A 381 -20.60 -37.65 34.85
N VAL A 382 -20.60 -38.06 36.11
CA VAL A 382 -19.69 -37.55 37.15
C VAL A 382 -18.29 -38.16 37.06
N THR A 383 -18.09 -39.18 36.23
CA THR A 383 -16.78 -39.82 36.04
C THR A 383 -16.01 -39.13 34.93
N LYS A 384 -14.78 -38.71 35.26
CA LYS A 384 -13.83 -38.13 34.31
C LYS A 384 -13.33 -39.19 33.34
N LEU A 385 -13.21 -38.84 32.06
CA LEU A 385 -12.65 -39.73 31.04
C LEU A 385 -11.15 -39.51 30.94
N THR A 386 -10.36 -40.59 31.02
CA THR A 386 -8.92 -40.54 30.73
C THR A 386 -8.69 -40.54 29.22
N LEU A 387 -8.11 -39.48 28.68
CA LEU A 387 -7.69 -39.33 27.30
C LEU A 387 -6.41 -40.13 27.03
N GLN A 388 -6.29 -40.70 25.83
CA GLN A 388 -5.16 -41.54 25.45
C GLN A 388 -4.50 -41.03 24.17
N GLY A 389 -3.19 -40.81 24.25
CA GLY A 389 -2.37 -40.28 23.18
C GLY A 389 -1.07 -41.06 23.09
N THR A 390 -0.62 -41.35 21.88
CA THR A 390 0.63 -42.07 21.63
C THR A 390 1.55 -41.21 20.78
N PRO A 391 2.87 -41.16 21.04
CA PRO A 391 3.59 -41.73 22.19
C PRO A 391 3.21 -41.06 23.51
N ALA A 392 3.43 -41.71 24.66
CA ALA A 392 3.14 -41.14 25.97
C ALA A 392 4.02 -39.91 26.30
N GLY A 393 3.51 -39.01 27.16
CA GLY A 393 4.24 -37.82 27.61
C GLY A 393 3.90 -36.52 26.86
N GLY A 394 2.93 -36.55 25.95
CA GLY A 394 2.35 -35.34 25.36
C GLY A 394 1.34 -34.66 26.27
N VAL A 395 0.80 -33.54 25.81
CA VAL A 395 -0.11 -32.66 26.55
C VAL A 395 -1.45 -32.59 25.83
N PHE A 396 -2.54 -32.84 26.57
CA PHE A 396 -3.90 -32.63 26.09
C PHE A 396 -4.35 -31.19 26.35
N ALA A 397 -5.11 -30.62 25.42
CA ALA A 397 -5.71 -29.30 25.59
C ALA A 397 -7.05 -29.18 24.87
N GLY A 398 -7.95 -28.38 25.43
CA GLY A 398 -9.27 -28.10 24.88
C GLY A 398 -10.30 -27.90 25.99
N GLN A 399 -11.52 -27.49 25.60
CA GLN A 399 -12.62 -27.28 26.54
C GLN A 399 -12.99 -28.59 27.24
N GLY A 400 -13.09 -28.57 28.57
CA GLY A 400 -13.34 -29.77 29.39
C GLY A 400 -12.09 -30.57 29.78
N VAL A 401 -10.92 -30.32 29.18
CA VAL A 401 -9.67 -30.96 29.60
C VAL A 401 -9.16 -30.29 30.88
N ILE A 402 -8.88 -31.07 31.91
CA ILE A 402 -8.30 -30.56 33.15
C ILE A 402 -6.81 -30.25 32.91
N SER A 403 -6.46 -28.97 33.00
CA SER A 403 -5.11 -28.46 32.74
C SER A 403 -4.03 -29.25 33.48
N GLY A 404 -3.04 -29.72 32.73
CA GLY A 404 -1.89 -30.48 33.25
C GLY A 404 -2.17 -31.96 33.53
N THR A 405 -3.32 -32.49 33.11
CA THR A 405 -3.70 -33.90 33.28
C THR A 405 -4.16 -34.52 31.96
N ASP A 406 -4.37 -35.83 31.96
CA ASP A 406 -5.01 -36.59 30.87
C ASP A 406 -6.52 -36.74 31.08
N GLN A 407 -7.13 -35.97 31.97
CA GLN A 407 -8.53 -36.12 32.35
C GLN A 407 -9.44 -35.12 31.62
N PHE A 408 -10.52 -35.62 31.04
CA PHE A 408 -11.61 -34.84 30.47
C PHE A 408 -12.84 -34.88 31.40
N ASP A 409 -13.35 -33.71 31.75
CA ASP A 409 -14.52 -33.51 32.59
C ASP A 409 -15.70 -32.95 31.75
N PRO A 410 -16.72 -33.77 31.46
CA PRO A 410 -17.88 -33.36 30.65
C PRO A 410 -18.66 -32.18 31.26
N SER A 411 -18.63 -32.03 32.59
CA SER A 411 -19.34 -30.95 33.28
C SER A 411 -18.69 -29.59 33.04
N LEU A 412 -17.36 -29.56 32.87
CA LEU A 412 -16.61 -28.36 32.49
C LEU A 412 -16.72 -28.05 31.00
N ALA A 413 -16.91 -29.08 30.16
CA ALA A 413 -17.11 -28.88 28.73
C ALA A 413 -18.49 -28.27 28.40
N GLY A 414 -19.54 -28.72 29.10
CA GLY A 414 -20.92 -28.42 28.73
C GLY A 414 -21.39 -29.23 27.52
N VAL A 415 -22.68 -29.11 27.18
CA VAL A 415 -23.26 -29.84 26.03
C VAL A 415 -22.77 -29.27 24.71
N GLY A 416 -22.35 -30.14 23.79
CA GLY A 416 -21.86 -29.76 22.47
C GLY A 416 -20.71 -30.65 21.99
N SER A 417 -20.12 -30.25 20.86
CA SER A 417 -18.95 -30.90 20.27
C SER A 417 -17.78 -29.93 20.27
N PHE A 418 -16.64 -30.36 20.81
CA PHE A 418 -15.46 -29.53 20.99
C PHE A 418 -14.20 -30.22 20.45
N PRO A 419 -13.34 -29.53 19.69
CA PRO A 419 -12.06 -30.07 19.30
C PRO A 419 -11.11 -30.09 20.50
N LEU A 420 -10.52 -31.25 20.75
CA LEU A 420 -9.43 -31.45 21.69
C LEU A 420 -8.16 -31.75 20.91
N THR A 421 -7.03 -31.33 21.45
CA THR A 421 -5.71 -31.54 20.84
C THR A 421 -4.84 -32.39 21.74
N TYR A 422 -4.00 -33.22 21.13
CA TYR A 422 -2.88 -33.89 21.77
C TYR A 422 -1.59 -33.41 21.12
N THR A 423 -0.71 -32.80 21.92
CA THR A 423 0.58 -32.28 21.48
C THR A 423 1.70 -33.14 22.04
N TYR A 424 2.48 -33.78 21.17
CA TYR A 424 3.68 -34.53 21.54
C TYR A 424 4.94 -33.80 21.08
N ILE A 425 5.96 -33.73 21.94
CA ILE A 425 7.28 -33.18 21.59
C ILE A 425 8.30 -34.30 21.80
N ASN A 426 9.02 -34.67 20.74
CA ASN A 426 10.03 -35.73 20.82
C ASN A 426 11.34 -35.24 21.48
N GLU A 427 12.30 -36.14 21.71
CA GLU A 427 13.59 -35.82 22.33
C GLU A 427 14.42 -34.77 21.57
N GLN A 428 14.12 -34.56 20.29
CA GLN A 428 14.77 -33.56 19.43
C GLN A 428 14.03 -32.22 19.41
N GLY A 429 12.95 -32.08 20.17
CA GLY A 429 12.15 -30.86 20.26
C GLY A 429 11.10 -30.70 19.15
N CYS A 430 10.87 -31.73 18.32
CA CYS A 430 9.88 -31.65 17.23
C CYS A 430 8.48 -31.94 17.73
N LYS A 431 7.60 -30.99 17.45
CA LYS A 431 6.20 -30.96 17.88
C LYS A 431 5.31 -31.61 16.83
N THR A 432 4.49 -32.57 17.27
CA THR A 432 3.37 -33.13 16.48
C THR A 432 2.07 -32.81 17.20
N VAL A 433 1.06 -32.36 16.47
CA VAL A 433 -0.28 -32.08 17.01
C VAL A 433 -1.30 -32.91 16.24
N VAL A 434 -2.17 -33.59 16.98
CA VAL A 434 -3.33 -34.29 16.44
C VAL A 434 -4.58 -33.89 17.19
N GLU A 435 -5.73 -33.95 16.51
CA GLU A 435 -7.00 -33.50 17.05
C GLU A 435 -8.02 -34.63 17.11
N GLN A 436 -8.89 -34.59 18.11
CA GLN A 436 -10.09 -35.41 18.24
C GLN A 436 -11.27 -34.56 18.67
N THR A 437 -12.48 -34.98 18.34
CA THR A 437 -13.70 -34.29 18.78
C THR A 437 -14.31 -35.00 19.98
N ALA A 438 -14.45 -34.28 21.09
CA ALA A 438 -15.25 -34.73 22.22
C ALA A 438 -16.70 -34.28 22.02
N THR A 439 -17.66 -35.19 22.14
CA THR A 439 -19.10 -34.88 22.05
C THR A 439 -19.77 -35.18 23.39
N VAL A 440 -20.35 -34.14 23.99
CA VAL A 440 -21.06 -34.20 25.26
C VAL A 440 -22.56 -34.01 25.00
N SER A 441 -23.35 -35.04 25.30
CA SER A 441 -24.80 -35.07 25.08
C SER A 441 -25.57 -34.73 26.36
N PRO A 442 -26.72 -34.04 26.27
CA PRO A 442 -27.57 -33.78 27.43
C PRO A 442 -28.24 -35.07 27.91
N ALA A 443 -28.70 -35.09 29.17
CA ALA A 443 -29.63 -36.12 29.60
C ALA A 443 -30.97 -35.94 28.85
N PRO A 444 -31.62 -37.03 28.39
CA PRO A 444 -32.92 -36.93 27.75
C PRO A 444 -33.99 -36.51 28.76
N ARG A 445 -35.10 -35.96 28.26
CA ARG A 445 -36.29 -35.66 29.05
C ARG A 445 -37.18 -36.90 29.15
N LEU A 446 -37.68 -37.17 30.35
CA LEU A 446 -38.61 -38.26 30.63
C LEU A 446 -39.59 -37.83 31.71
N ASN A 447 -40.86 -38.15 31.50
CA ASN A 447 -41.95 -37.95 32.45
C ASN A 447 -42.93 -39.13 32.31
N ALA A 448 -43.00 -39.99 33.32
CA ALA A 448 -43.84 -41.19 33.36
C ALA A 448 -45.35 -40.86 33.36
N GLY A 449 -45.72 -39.62 33.69
CA GLY A 449 -47.09 -39.14 33.82
C GLY A 449 -47.58 -39.10 35.27
N PRO A 450 -48.81 -38.63 35.52
CA PRO A 450 -49.39 -38.63 36.86
C PRO A 450 -49.74 -40.05 37.32
N ASP A 451 -49.88 -40.24 38.62
CA ASP A 451 -50.43 -41.48 39.20
C ASP A 451 -51.82 -41.81 38.62
N LEU A 452 -52.05 -43.08 38.37
CA LEU A 452 -53.24 -43.60 37.70
C LEU A 452 -54.00 -44.57 38.61
N GLY A 453 -55.26 -44.83 38.28
CA GLY A 453 -55.98 -45.93 38.89
C GLY A 453 -57.11 -46.45 38.00
N PHE A 454 -57.48 -47.70 38.22
CA PHE A 454 -58.48 -48.42 37.43
C PHE A 454 -59.19 -49.47 38.29
N VAL A 455 -60.34 -49.97 37.84
CA VAL A 455 -61.05 -51.05 38.54
C VAL A 455 -60.44 -52.41 38.16
N ARG A 456 -60.25 -53.31 39.12
CA ARG A 456 -59.72 -54.67 38.91
C ARG A 456 -60.41 -55.33 37.73
N GLY A 457 -59.62 -55.84 36.79
CA GLY A 457 -60.08 -56.44 35.53
C GLY A 457 -60.17 -55.48 34.35
N GLU A 458 -60.05 -54.16 34.57
CA GLU A 458 -59.85 -53.17 33.52
C GLU A 458 -58.36 -52.96 33.22
N SER A 459 -58.05 -51.97 32.38
CA SER A 459 -56.68 -51.60 32.00
C SER A 459 -56.54 -50.09 31.92
N VAL A 460 -55.33 -49.59 32.12
CA VAL A 460 -55.01 -48.16 31.94
C VAL A 460 -53.73 -48.00 31.13
N VAL A 461 -53.67 -47.00 30.25
CA VAL A 461 -52.45 -46.69 29.50
C VAL A 461 -51.60 -45.69 30.29
N ILE A 462 -50.33 -46.01 30.51
CA ILE A 462 -49.36 -45.09 31.09
C ILE A 462 -48.90 -44.14 29.98
N GLN A 463 -49.33 -42.86 30.04
CA GLN A 463 -49.04 -41.85 29.01
C GLN A 463 -47.73 -41.12 29.31
N THR A 464 -46.62 -41.73 28.93
CA THR A 464 -45.26 -41.20 29.17
C THR A 464 -44.85 -40.20 28.10
N GLN A 465 -44.31 -39.06 28.53
CA GLN A 465 -43.75 -38.03 27.67
C GLN A 465 -42.22 -38.07 27.74
N SER A 466 -41.56 -38.03 26.58
CA SER A 466 -40.10 -38.02 26.50
C SER A 466 -39.62 -37.31 25.25
N ASP A 467 -38.31 -37.14 25.13
CA ASP A 467 -37.68 -36.84 23.84
C ASP A 467 -37.84 -38.04 22.87
N ASP A 468 -37.65 -37.78 21.57
CA ASP A 468 -37.70 -38.80 20.50
C ASP A 468 -36.48 -39.75 20.54
N ASP A 469 -36.59 -40.90 19.86
CA ASP A 469 -35.49 -41.87 19.64
C ASP A 469 -34.83 -42.43 20.91
N LEU A 470 -35.62 -42.64 21.97
CA LEU A 470 -35.17 -43.30 23.20
C LEU A 470 -35.54 -44.79 23.20
N THR A 471 -34.69 -45.60 23.84
CA THR A 471 -35.03 -46.99 24.20
C THR A 471 -35.53 -47.03 25.64
N PHE A 472 -36.67 -47.68 25.87
CA PHE A 472 -37.33 -47.74 27.18
C PHE A 472 -37.15 -49.10 27.85
N GLU A 473 -37.14 -49.10 29.17
CA GLU A 473 -37.18 -50.28 30.01
C GLU A 473 -38.02 -50.03 31.26
N TRP A 474 -39.17 -50.68 31.36
CA TRP A 474 -40.07 -50.60 32.50
C TRP A 474 -39.85 -51.74 33.49
N THR A 475 -39.90 -51.41 34.78
CA THR A 475 -39.85 -52.37 35.88
C THR A 475 -40.87 -52.02 36.96
N PRO A 476 -41.56 -53.01 37.59
CA PRO A 476 -41.57 -54.43 37.23
C PRO A 476 -42.33 -54.70 35.93
N ALA A 477 -42.10 -55.87 35.30
CA ALA A 477 -42.80 -56.26 34.06
C ALA A 477 -44.24 -56.74 34.30
N THR A 478 -44.59 -57.07 35.55
CA THR A 478 -45.87 -57.68 35.91
C THR A 478 -47.04 -56.79 35.52
N GLY A 479 -47.98 -57.33 34.74
CA GLY A 479 -49.18 -56.61 34.33
C GLY A 479 -48.94 -55.51 33.28
N LEU A 480 -47.76 -55.38 32.68
CA LEU A 480 -47.53 -54.46 31.56
C LEU A 480 -47.67 -55.17 30.21
N SER A 481 -48.20 -54.46 29.20
CA SER A 481 -48.30 -54.97 27.83
C SER A 481 -46.94 -55.16 27.15
N SER A 482 -45.96 -54.34 27.53
CA SER A 482 -44.56 -54.46 27.12
C SER A 482 -43.70 -53.62 28.06
N THR A 483 -42.46 -54.05 28.31
CA THR A 483 -41.49 -53.27 29.09
C THR A 483 -40.64 -52.34 28.24
N THR A 484 -40.75 -52.37 26.91
CA THR A 484 -39.82 -51.69 26.00
C THR A 484 -40.43 -50.58 25.16
N ILE A 485 -41.72 -50.32 25.32
CA ILE A 485 -42.44 -49.24 24.61
C ILE A 485 -42.59 -48.02 25.52
N GLN A 486 -42.67 -46.84 24.90
CA GLN A 486 -42.82 -45.56 25.61
C GLN A 486 -44.04 -45.55 26.53
N SER A 487 -45.20 -45.98 26.05
CA SER A 487 -46.48 -45.89 26.77
C SER A 487 -47.16 -47.26 26.84
N PRO A 488 -46.81 -48.10 27.82
CA PRO A 488 -47.42 -49.41 27.98
C PRO A 488 -48.83 -49.33 28.57
N THR A 489 -49.62 -50.37 28.30
CA THR A 489 -50.89 -50.60 29.00
C THR A 489 -50.62 -51.42 30.25
N ALA A 490 -51.13 -50.97 31.39
CA ALA A 490 -51.01 -51.62 32.69
C ALA A 490 -52.33 -52.26 33.14
N THR A 491 -52.24 -53.52 33.57
CA THR A 491 -53.30 -54.36 34.16
C THR A 491 -52.78 -55.16 35.37
N PRO A 492 -52.13 -54.54 36.38
CA PRO A 492 -51.66 -55.29 37.54
C PRO A 492 -52.82 -55.78 38.44
N ASP A 493 -52.61 -56.90 39.14
CA ASP A 493 -53.59 -57.43 40.10
C ASP A 493 -53.57 -56.73 41.47
N GLN A 494 -52.54 -55.94 41.72
CA GLN A 494 -52.33 -55.16 42.95
C GLN A 494 -51.76 -53.78 42.60
N THR A 495 -51.98 -52.79 43.46
CA THR A 495 -51.37 -51.47 43.29
C THR A 495 -49.85 -51.59 43.13
N THR A 496 -49.34 -51.12 41.99
CA THR A 496 -47.95 -51.35 41.56
C THR A 496 -47.32 -50.03 41.15
N ARG A 497 -46.12 -49.76 41.64
CA ARG A 497 -45.27 -48.67 41.15
C ARG A 497 -44.44 -49.18 39.98
N TYR A 498 -44.53 -48.51 38.85
CA TYR A 498 -43.73 -48.79 37.67
C TYR A 498 -42.69 -47.68 37.47
N THR A 499 -41.44 -48.08 37.31
CA THR A 499 -40.31 -47.19 36.99
C THR A 499 -39.89 -47.43 35.55
N VAL A 500 -39.77 -46.36 34.78
CA VAL A 500 -39.26 -46.36 33.41
C VAL A 500 -37.86 -45.81 33.37
N ARG A 501 -36.95 -46.54 32.74
CA ARG A 501 -35.63 -46.06 32.34
C ARG A 501 -35.63 -45.79 30.84
N ALA A 502 -35.26 -44.58 30.43
CA ALA A 502 -35.06 -44.22 29.03
C ALA A 502 -33.56 -44.01 28.75
N THR A 503 -33.08 -44.55 27.62
CA THR A 503 -31.68 -44.41 27.16
C THR A 503 -31.65 -43.79 25.76
N SER A 504 -30.87 -42.72 25.60
CA SER A 504 -30.62 -42.08 24.28
C SER A 504 -29.61 -42.85 23.43
N ALA A 505 -29.55 -42.56 22.13
CA ALA A 505 -28.54 -43.14 21.22
C ALA A 505 -27.09 -42.89 21.66
N ALA A 506 -26.83 -41.80 22.39
CA ALA A 506 -25.52 -41.48 22.97
C ALA A 506 -25.22 -42.26 24.27
N GLY A 507 -26.15 -43.09 24.75
CA GLY A 507 -26.01 -43.89 25.98
C GLY A 507 -26.44 -43.17 27.26
N CYS A 508 -27.00 -41.95 27.17
CA CYS A 508 -27.43 -41.19 28.35
C CYS A 508 -28.76 -41.69 28.89
N GLN A 509 -28.81 -41.96 30.20
CA GLN A 509 -29.95 -42.57 30.87
C GLN A 509 -30.65 -41.61 31.84
N VAL A 510 -31.96 -41.74 31.95
CA VAL A 510 -32.81 -41.06 32.93
C VAL A 510 -33.93 -42.01 33.38
N GLU A 511 -34.40 -41.86 34.61
CA GLU A 511 -35.48 -42.66 35.18
C GLU A 511 -36.61 -41.77 35.71
N ASP A 512 -37.84 -42.27 35.63
CA ASP A 512 -39.02 -41.70 36.28
C ASP A 512 -40.01 -42.81 36.65
N ASP A 513 -41.00 -42.53 37.50
CA ASP A 513 -41.93 -43.54 37.97
C ASP A 513 -43.39 -43.07 38.09
N VAL A 514 -44.32 -44.03 38.07
CA VAL A 514 -45.76 -43.81 38.19
C VAL A 514 -46.40 -44.88 39.07
N LEU A 515 -47.31 -44.49 39.95
CA LEU A 515 -48.11 -45.42 40.75
C LEU A 515 -49.42 -45.75 40.04
N VAL A 516 -49.68 -47.05 39.81
CA VAL A 516 -50.94 -47.54 39.24
C VAL A 516 -51.74 -48.24 40.34
N THR A 517 -52.85 -47.62 40.75
CA THR A 517 -53.71 -48.08 41.85
C THR A 517 -54.83 -49.00 41.35
N VAL A 518 -54.99 -50.16 41.97
CA VAL A 518 -56.06 -51.12 41.64
C VAL A 518 -57.22 -50.95 42.62
N TRP A 519 -58.42 -50.68 42.10
CA TRP A 519 -59.64 -50.54 42.88
C TRP A 519 -60.56 -51.75 42.71
N GLU A 520 -61.24 -52.18 43.76
CA GLU A 520 -62.22 -53.27 43.65
C GLU A 520 -63.52 -52.82 42.95
N ALA A 521 -64.22 -53.75 42.33
CA ALA A 521 -65.52 -53.45 41.73
C ALA A 521 -66.54 -53.09 42.83
N LEU A 522 -67.33 -52.05 42.58
CA LEU A 522 -68.46 -51.66 43.44
C LEU A 522 -69.73 -51.72 42.60
N THR A 523 -70.63 -52.62 42.95
CA THR A 523 -71.92 -52.76 42.26
C THR A 523 -72.92 -51.79 42.89
N ILE A 524 -73.53 -50.94 42.07
CA ILE A 524 -74.47 -49.92 42.54
C ILE A 524 -75.84 -50.19 41.90
N PRO A 525 -76.78 -50.82 42.62
CA PRO A 525 -78.15 -50.98 42.13
C PRO A 525 -78.80 -49.62 41.88
N ASN A 526 -79.58 -49.50 40.81
CA ASN A 526 -80.26 -48.26 40.43
C ASN A 526 -81.72 -48.21 40.90
N ALA A 527 -82.22 -49.26 41.58
CA ALA A 527 -83.56 -49.32 42.14
C ALA A 527 -83.61 -50.21 43.38
N ILE A 528 -84.56 -49.93 44.27
CA ILE A 528 -84.94 -50.78 45.40
C ILE A 528 -86.46 -50.87 45.49
N THR A 529 -86.98 -51.94 46.10
CA THR A 529 -88.40 -52.19 46.35
C THR A 529 -88.70 -52.38 47.84
N PRO A 530 -88.73 -51.31 48.66
CA PRO A 530 -88.98 -51.41 50.10
C PRO A 530 -90.44 -51.74 50.42
N ASN A 531 -90.87 -52.98 50.14
CA ASN A 531 -92.23 -53.50 50.32
C ASN A 531 -92.34 -54.51 51.47
N GLY A 532 -91.21 -54.90 52.08
CA GLY A 532 -91.11 -55.81 53.21
C GLY A 532 -91.13 -57.29 52.83
N ASP A 533 -90.89 -57.63 51.56
CA ASP A 533 -90.87 -59.02 51.08
C ASP A 533 -89.52 -59.74 51.27
N GLY A 534 -88.51 -59.03 51.79
CA GLY A 534 -87.15 -59.51 52.02
C GLY A 534 -86.22 -59.36 50.82
N THR A 535 -86.69 -58.86 49.67
CA THR A 535 -85.93 -58.74 48.43
C THR A 535 -85.80 -57.28 48.00
N ASN A 536 -84.57 -56.77 47.88
CA ASN A 536 -84.30 -55.37 47.52
C ASN A 536 -85.01 -54.35 48.44
N ASP A 537 -85.28 -54.71 49.70
CA ASP A 537 -85.93 -53.81 50.67
C ASP A 537 -85.02 -52.68 51.12
N THR A 538 -83.71 -52.92 51.08
CA THR A 538 -82.69 -51.90 51.36
C THR A 538 -81.71 -51.79 50.20
N TRP A 539 -81.06 -50.64 50.08
CA TRP A 539 -80.04 -50.42 49.08
C TRP A 539 -78.75 -51.08 49.52
N GLU A 540 -78.50 -52.30 49.04
CA GLU A 540 -77.24 -52.97 49.28
C GLU A 540 -76.22 -52.55 48.20
N LEU A 541 -74.96 -52.37 48.61
CA LEU A 541 -73.86 -51.97 47.72
C LEU A 541 -72.76 -53.05 47.73
N PRO A 542 -72.92 -54.15 46.97
CA PRO A 542 -71.90 -55.21 46.94
C PRO A 542 -70.52 -54.68 46.52
N GLY A 543 -69.49 -54.96 47.32
CA GLY A 543 -68.11 -54.46 47.11
C GLY A 543 -67.80 -53.18 47.90
N ILE A 544 -68.75 -52.61 48.65
CA ILE A 544 -68.52 -51.42 49.49
C ILE A 544 -67.59 -51.71 50.67
N GLU A 545 -67.48 -52.97 51.08
CA GLU A 545 -66.60 -53.45 52.15
C GLU A 545 -65.11 -53.21 51.84
N PHE A 546 -64.73 -53.10 50.56
CA PHE A 546 -63.37 -52.71 50.14
C PHE A 546 -63.10 -51.20 50.31
N TYR A 547 -64.12 -50.44 50.67
CA TYR A 547 -64.08 -49.00 50.90
C TYR A 547 -64.63 -48.64 52.29
N PRO A 548 -63.99 -49.09 53.38
CA PRO A 548 -64.51 -48.93 54.75
C PRO A 548 -64.65 -47.47 55.19
N ASN A 549 -64.02 -46.54 54.49
CA ASN A 549 -64.09 -45.10 54.74
C ASN A 549 -65.00 -44.36 53.76
N ALA A 550 -65.80 -45.07 52.95
CA ALA A 550 -66.64 -44.45 51.94
C ALA A 550 -67.74 -43.58 52.59
N ASP A 551 -67.92 -42.36 52.10
CA ASP A 551 -69.07 -41.53 52.42
C ASP A 551 -70.16 -41.75 51.38
N VAL A 552 -71.29 -42.35 51.78
CA VAL A 552 -72.45 -42.58 50.91
C VAL A 552 -73.55 -41.61 51.27
N ARG A 553 -74.04 -40.86 50.29
CA ARG A 553 -75.08 -39.84 50.46
C ARG A 553 -76.16 -40.00 49.41
N ILE A 554 -77.43 -39.77 49.78
CA ILE A 554 -78.56 -39.76 48.86
C ILE A 554 -79.30 -38.43 49.00
N PHE A 555 -79.71 -37.87 47.87
CA PHE A 555 -80.36 -36.59 47.75
C PHE A 555 -81.70 -36.73 47.02
N ASN A 556 -82.69 -35.93 47.42
CA ASN A 556 -83.92 -35.79 46.66
C ASN A 556 -83.73 -34.89 45.41
N ARG A 557 -84.77 -34.72 44.60
CA ARG A 557 -84.75 -33.87 43.39
C ARG A 557 -84.41 -32.39 43.62
N TRP A 558 -84.49 -31.92 44.86
CA TRP A 558 -84.19 -30.54 45.25
C TRP A 558 -82.77 -30.39 45.82
N GLY A 559 -81.96 -31.46 45.80
CA GLY A 559 -80.61 -31.46 46.38
C GLY A 559 -80.58 -31.55 47.91
N THR A 560 -81.71 -31.84 48.57
CA THR A 560 -81.72 -32.07 50.02
C THR A 560 -81.15 -33.45 50.32
N GLU A 561 -80.15 -33.52 51.20
CA GLU A 561 -79.62 -34.80 51.72
C GLU A 561 -80.69 -35.50 52.55
N ILE A 562 -81.09 -36.68 52.10
CA ILE A 562 -82.09 -37.52 52.75
C ILE A 562 -81.46 -38.75 53.41
N PHE A 563 -80.21 -39.05 53.10
CA PHE A 563 -79.49 -40.15 53.71
C PHE A 563 -77.99 -39.88 53.67
N VAL A 564 -77.30 -40.26 54.75
CA VAL A 564 -75.84 -40.26 54.84
C VAL A 564 -75.40 -41.46 55.66
N SER A 565 -74.37 -42.16 55.17
CA SER A 565 -73.79 -43.32 55.84
C SER A 565 -72.29 -43.35 55.57
N LYS A 566 -71.49 -43.31 56.66
CA LYS A 566 -70.03 -43.43 56.59
C LYS A 566 -69.62 -44.88 56.73
N GLY A 567 -68.71 -45.35 55.87
CA GLY A 567 -68.33 -46.75 55.73
C GLY A 567 -69.49 -47.68 55.34
N TYR A 568 -70.63 -47.09 54.97
CA TYR A 568 -71.89 -47.78 54.68
C TYR A 568 -72.37 -48.76 55.77
N GLY A 569 -72.16 -48.44 57.05
CA GLY A 569 -72.56 -49.31 58.17
C GLY A 569 -74.08 -49.40 58.41
N THR A 570 -74.87 -48.51 57.79
CA THR A 570 -76.34 -48.57 57.76
C THR A 570 -76.77 -48.51 56.30
N THR A 571 -77.65 -49.40 55.87
CA THR A 571 -78.22 -49.42 54.51
C THR A 571 -79.41 -48.46 54.41
N PHE A 572 -79.67 -47.95 53.21
CA PHE A 572 -80.83 -47.09 52.97
C PHE A 572 -82.09 -47.92 52.70
N ASP A 573 -83.12 -47.75 53.52
CA ASP A 573 -84.38 -48.53 53.49
C ASP A 573 -85.53 -47.83 52.75
N GLY A 574 -85.24 -46.74 52.04
CA GLY A 574 -86.27 -45.94 51.37
C GLY A 574 -87.12 -45.08 52.32
N THR A 575 -86.69 -44.86 53.56
CA THR A 575 -87.34 -43.94 54.50
C THR A 575 -86.51 -42.68 54.75
N TYR A 576 -87.18 -41.60 55.14
CA TYR A 576 -86.54 -40.38 55.64
C TYR A 576 -87.27 -39.89 56.88
N LYS A 577 -86.54 -39.70 57.99
CA LYS A 577 -87.10 -39.32 59.30
C LYS A 577 -88.26 -40.26 59.74
N GLY A 578 -88.11 -41.55 59.49
CA GLY A 578 -89.08 -42.59 59.85
C GLY A 578 -90.34 -42.65 58.97
N THR A 579 -90.40 -41.87 57.87
CA THR A 579 -91.51 -41.90 56.93
C THR A 579 -91.07 -42.48 55.58
N ARG A 580 -91.91 -43.34 54.99
CA ARG A 580 -91.70 -43.89 53.64
C ARG A 580 -91.63 -42.75 52.63
N LEU A 581 -90.57 -42.73 51.84
CA LEU A 581 -90.40 -41.75 50.76
C LEU A 581 -91.38 -42.05 49.61
N PRO A 582 -91.74 -41.10 48.74
CA PRO A 582 -92.57 -41.39 47.58
C PRO A 582 -91.80 -42.20 46.50
N PRO A 583 -92.49 -43.02 45.67
CA PRO A 583 -91.90 -43.57 44.45
C PRO A 583 -91.36 -42.44 43.56
N ALA A 584 -90.04 -42.39 43.41
CA ALA A 584 -89.34 -41.34 42.67
C ALA A 584 -87.89 -41.74 42.41
N THR A 585 -87.23 -40.97 41.55
CA THR A 585 -85.77 -41.03 41.37
C THR A 585 -85.08 -40.08 42.35
N TYR A 586 -84.08 -40.63 43.03
CA TYR A 586 -83.16 -39.98 43.95
C TYR A 586 -81.75 -40.00 43.36
N TYR A 587 -80.85 -39.18 43.89
CA TYR A 587 -79.48 -39.05 43.39
C TYR A 587 -78.52 -39.49 44.47
N TYR A 588 -77.56 -40.35 44.15
CA TYR A 588 -76.54 -40.77 45.10
C TYR A 588 -75.18 -40.16 44.77
N VAL A 589 -74.38 -39.97 45.81
CA VAL A 589 -72.96 -39.66 45.75
C VAL A 589 -72.24 -40.62 46.68
N ILE A 590 -71.35 -41.44 46.14
CA ILE A 590 -70.47 -42.35 46.88
C ILE A 590 -69.05 -41.82 46.72
N GLN A 591 -68.46 -41.37 47.82
CA GLN A 591 -67.08 -40.91 47.85
C GLN A 591 -66.21 -41.97 48.55
N PRO A 592 -65.43 -42.78 47.80
CA PRO A 592 -64.73 -43.94 48.38
C PRO A 592 -63.56 -43.59 49.31
N ASN A 593 -63.04 -42.36 49.24
CA ASN A 593 -61.99 -41.82 50.11
C ASN A 593 -60.65 -42.61 50.11
N ASN A 594 -60.31 -43.30 49.02
CA ASN A 594 -59.04 -44.03 48.84
C ASN A 594 -58.34 -43.73 47.49
N GLY A 595 -58.57 -42.54 46.94
CA GLY A 595 -58.06 -42.14 45.62
C GLY A 595 -58.95 -42.54 44.45
N ARG A 596 -59.92 -43.45 44.63
CA ARG A 596 -60.94 -43.75 43.61
C ARG A 596 -61.83 -42.51 43.37
N PRO A 597 -62.11 -42.15 42.09
CA PRO A 597 -63.03 -41.08 41.75
C PRO A 597 -64.41 -41.23 42.41
N THR A 598 -65.04 -40.11 42.74
CA THR A 598 -66.38 -40.09 43.31
C THR A 598 -67.39 -40.66 42.32
N LEU A 599 -68.18 -41.63 42.77
CA LEU A 599 -69.21 -42.28 41.98
C LEU A 599 -70.55 -41.58 42.21
N LYS A 600 -71.27 -41.29 41.14
CA LYS A 600 -72.56 -40.58 41.19
C LYS A 600 -73.55 -41.25 40.26
N GLY A 601 -74.83 -41.17 40.60
CA GLY A 601 -75.89 -41.73 39.78
C GLY A 601 -77.26 -41.56 40.41
N THR A 602 -78.20 -42.39 39.96
CA THR A 602 -79.61 -42.32 40.38
C THR A 602 -80.08 -43.61 41.03
N LEU A 603 -80.92 -43.48 42.05
CA LEU A 603 -81.59 -44.57 42.74
C LEU A 603 -83.11 -44.37 42.66
N THR A 604 -83.83 -45.35 42.12
CA THR A 604 -85.30 -45.29 41.97
C THR A 604 -85.98 -46.08 43.08
N LEU A 605 -86.92 -45.46 43.78
CA LEU A 605 -87.80 -46.16 44.72
C LEU A 605 -89.05 -46.64 43.98
N VAL A 606 -89.33 -47.93 44.07
CA VAL A 606 -90.56 -48.58 43.59
C VAL A 606 -91.17 -49.34 44.78
N TYR A 607 -92.48 -49.53 44.82
CA TYR A 607 -93.17 -50.18 45.94
C TYR A 607 -94.15 -51.24 45.51
#